data_AF-W5SL13-F1
#
_entry.id   AF-W5SL13-F1
#
_cell.length_a   1.000
_cell.length_b   1.000
_cell.length_c   1.000
_cell.angle_alpha   90.00
_cell.angle_beta   90.00
_cell.angle_gamma   90.00
#
_symmetry.space_group_name_H-M   'P 1'
#
loop_
_entity.id
_entity.type
_entity.pdbx_description
1 polymer ?
#
loop_
_entity_poly.entity_id
_entity_poly.type
_entity_poly.pdbx_seq_one_letter_code
_entity_poly.pdbx_strand_id
1 'polypeptide(L)'
;MGLICCKLLTKSGEAANNEIKIEEAKNVAEIAAAKKDDDKEFGDTLKDKDAVIAGGIALRAMAKNGRFAAKNDDKSENAVKGVTSSAVGKMLSALIIAIRNTFDSGLKKINETLATIKQEDKGTKATSGQQQ
;
A
#
# COMPACT_ATOMS: atom_id res chain seq x y z
N MET A 1 -8.05 7.45 4.64
CA MET A 1 -6.60 7.29 4.90
C MET A 1 -6.01 5.98 4.37
N GLY A 2 -6.54 4.79 4.69
CA GLY A 2 -5.88 3.50 4.34
C GLY A 2 -5.47 3.32 2.88
N LEU A 3 -6.37 3.60 1.91
CA LEU A 3 -6.06 3.45 0.48
C LEU A 3 -5.04 4.48 -0.05
N ILE A 4 -4.96 5.64 0.60
CA ILE A 4 -4.12 6.77 0.17
C ILE A 4 -2.63 6.45 0.42
N CYS A 5 -2.30 5.84 1.57
CA CYS A 5 -0.93 5.42 1.88
C CYS A 5 -0.35 4.45 0.84
N CYS A 6 -1.10 3.40 0.46
CA CYS A 6 -0.64 2.46 -0.58
C CYS A 6 -0.44 3.15 -1.92
N LYS A 7 -1.35 4.05 -2.32
CA LYS A 7 -1.25 4.75 -3.61
C LYS A 7 -0.06 5.73 -3.65
N LEU A 8 0.33 6.28 -2.50
CA LEU A 8 1.52 7.11 -2.38
C LEU A 8 2.81 6.28 -2.46
N LEU A 9 2.83 5.07 -1.88
CA LEU A 9 3.96 4.14 -2.04
C LEU A 9 4.18 3.79 -3.52
N THR A 10 3.11 3.49 -4.25
CA THR A 10 3.20 3.18 -5.71
C THR A 10 3.62 4.38 -6.57
N LYS A 11 3.46 5.60 -6.05
CA LYS A 11 3.86 6.84 -6.73
C LYS A 11 5.18 7.40 -6.21
N SER A 12 5.77 6.77 -5.20
CA SER A 12 7.03 7.21 -4.63
C SER A 12 8.13 7.03 -5.67
N GLY A 13 8.99 8.03 -5.79
CA GLY A 13 10.26 7.85 -6.50
C GLY A 13 11.18 6.91 -5.72
N GLU A 14 12.33 6.61 -6.33
CA GLU A 14 13.43 5.94 -5.65
C GLU A 14 14.08 6.88 -4.65
N ALA A 15 14.56 6.34 -3.53
CA ALA A 15 15.44 7.10 -2.66
C ALA A 15 16.78 7.30 -3.38
N ALA A 16 17.28 8.54 -3.43
CA ALA A 16 18.54 8.84 -4.13
C ALA A 16 19.73 8.05 -3.55
N ASN A 17 19.75 7.85 -2.23
CA ASN A 17 20.67 7.00 -1.48
C ASN A 17 20.19 6.84 -0.02
N ASN A 18 20.95 6.12 0.82
CA ASN A 18 20.66 5.92 2.25
C ASN A 18 21.22 7.04 3.16
N GLU A 19 21.63 8.17 2.58
CA GLU A 19 22.28 9.27 3.30
C GLU A 19 21.42 10.54 3.39
N ILE A 20 20.23 10.51 2.79
CA ILE A 20 19.24 11.60 2.83
C ILE A 20 18.90 11.94 4.29
N LYS A 21 18.92 13.24 4.61
CA LYS A 21 18.43 13.73 5.90
C LYS A 21 16.90 13.76 5.92
N ILE A 22 16.33 13.56 7.10
CA ILE A 22 14.86 13.55 7.26
C ILE A 22 14.20 14.91 6.90
N GLU A 23 14.93 16.02 7.06
CA GLU A 23 14.50 17.37 6.69
C GLU A 23 14.40 17.59 5.17
N GLU A 24 15.15 16.83 4.38
CA GLU A 24 15.22 16.93 2.91
C GLU A 24 14.30 15.94 2.19
N ALA A 25 13.76 14.95 2.93
CA ALA A 25 12.88 13.93 2.37
C ALA A 25 11.59 14.56 1.83
N LYS A 26 11.14 14.10 0.66
CA LYS A 26 9.95 14.57 -0.06
C LYS A 26 8.97 13.45 -0.34
N ASN A 27 9.43 12.21 -0.35
CA ASN A 27 8.63 11.04 -0.70
C ASN A 27 8.78 9.88 0.31
N VAL A 28 7.97 8.84 0.11
CA VAL A 28 7.90 7.67 1.00
C VAL A 28 9.23 6.92 1.09
N ALA A 29 9.89 6.70 -0.05
CA ALA A 29 11.16 5.99 -0.12
C ALA A 29 12.28 6.76 0.59
N GLU A 30 12.35 8.08 0.40
CA GLU A 30 13.34 8.94 1.06
C GLU A 30 13.17 8.96 2.59
N ILE A 31 11.92 9.00 3.09
CA ILE A 31 11.66 8.86 4.54
C ILE A 31 12.12 7.49 5.04
N ALA A 32 11.91 6.43 4.26
CA ALA A 32 12.33 5.09 4.62
C ALA A 32 13.86 4.90 4.55
N ALA A 33 14.55 5.59 3.66
CA ALA A 33 15.99 5.53 3.49
C ALA A 33 16.75 6.54 4.36
N ALA A 34 16.05 7.49 4.99
CA ALA A 34 16.66 8.56 5.75
C ALA A 34 17.67 8.05 6.80
N LYS A 35 18.80 8.75 6.90
CA LYS A 35 19.83 8.46 7.89
C LYS A 35 19.39 8.90 9.29
N LYS A 36 20.06 8.38 10.31
CA LYS A 36 19.93 8.87 11.68
C LYS A 36 20.46 10.31 11.71
N ASP A 37 19.56 11.24 12.00
CA ASP A 37 19.87 12.64 12.25
C ASP A 37 19.11 13.00 13.53
N ASP A 38 19.84 13.07 14.64
CA ASP A 38 19.24 13.24 15.96
C ASP A 38 18.58 14.63 16.04
N ASP A 39 17.44 14.70 16.72
CA ASP A 39 16.69 15.95 16.97
C ASP A 39 16.22 16.70 15.72
N LYS A 40 16.03 15.99 14.60
CA LYS A 40 15.43 16.54 13.38
C LYS A 40 13.97 16.14 13.21
N GLU A 41 13.17 17.10 12.80
CA GLU A 41 11.78 16.90 12.36
C GLU A 41 11.69 16.80 10.83
N PHE A 42 10.52 16.39 10.34
CA PHE A 42 10.23 16.44 8.91
C PHE A 42 10.29 17.88 8.39
N GLY A 43 10.83 18.05 7.18
CA GLY A 43 10.87 19.35 6.52
C GLY A 43 9.47 19.89 6.20
N ASP A 44 9.40 21.20 5.91
CA ASP A 44 8.14 21.90 5.58
C ASP A 44 7.38 21.25 4.41
N THR A 45 8.09 20.58 3.51
CA THR A 45 7.54 19.86 2.35
C THR A 45 6.61 18.70 2.73
N LEU A 46 6.70 18.21 3.97
CA LEU A 46 6.00 17.05 4.50
C LEU A 46 5.03 17.38 5.65
N LYS A 47 5.02 18.61 6.19
CA LYS A 47 4.22 19.00 7.36
C LYS A 47 2.73 18.64 7.25
N ASP A 48 2.14 18.78 6.07
CA ASP A 48 0.72 18.47 5.83
C ASP A 48 0.52 17.12 5.10
N LYS A 49 1.55 16.27 5.04
CA LYS A 49 1.55 15.02 4.28
C LYS A 49 1.63 13.80 5.20
N ASP A 50 0.72 13.71 6.16
CA ASP A 50 0.60 12.59 7.10
C ASP A 50 0.61 11.22 6.43
N ALA A 51 -0.03 11.10 5.27
CA ALA A 51 -0.08 9.84 4.53
C ALA A 51 1.29 9.45 3.92
N VAL A 52 2.13 10.42 3.55
CA VAL A 52 3.50 10.19 3.07
C VAL A 52 4.39 9.80 4.25
N ILE A 53 4.25 10.49 5.39
CA ILE A 53 4.97 10.16 6.63
C ILE A 53 4.60 8.75 7.11
N ALA A 54 3.32 8.43 7.20
CA ALA A 54 2.85 7.10 7.57
C ALA A 54 3.31 6.02 6.57
N GLY A 55 3.34 6.34 5.27
CA GLY A 55 3.91 5.47 4.25
C GLY A 55 5.41 5.21 4.45
N GLY A 56 6.17 6.26 4.76
CA GLY A 56 7.61 6.17 5.04
C GLY A 56 7.92 5.37 6.30
N ILE A 57 7.14 5.57 7.37
CA ILE A 57 7.22 4.75 8.60
C ILE A 57 6.91 3.29 8.28
N ALA A 58 5.81 3.00 7.58
CA ALA A 58 5.46 1.64 7.23
C ALA A 58 6.55 0.98 6.36
N LEU A 59 7.08 1.70 5.36
CA LEU A 59 8.13 1.19 4.50
C LEU A 59 9.45 0.96 5.26
N ARG A 60 9.86 1.89 6.13
CA ARG A 60 11.02 1.72 7.03
C ARG A 60 10.85 0.48 7.89
N ALA A 61 9.66 0.29 8.48
CA ALA A 61 9.37 -0.83 9.37
C ALA A 61 9.41 -2.20 8.67
N MET A 62 9.02 -2.25 7.40
CA MET A 62 9.07 -3.46 6.58
C MET A 62 10.46 -3.69 5.96
N ALA A 63 11.30 -2.66 5.88
CA ALA A 63 12.64 -2.77 5.30
C ALA A 63 13.57 -3.62 6.18
N LYS A 64 14.45 -4.37 5.53
CA LYS A 64 15.51 -5.12 6.22
C LYS A 64 16.40 -4.15 6.99
N ASN A 65 16.59 -4.39 8.29
CA ASN A 65 17.29 -3.50 9.22
C ASN A 65 16.61 -2.14 9.46
N GLY A 66 15.31 -2.03 9.15
CA GLY A 66 14.49 -0.90 9.52
C GLY A 66 14.43 -0.69 11.03
N ARG A 67 14.92 0.45 11.52
CA ARG A 67 14.90 0.82 12.93
C ARG A 67 14.44 2.26 13.09
N PHE A 68 13.81 2.53 14.24
CA PHE A 68 13.38 3.85 14.67
C PHE A 68 14.16 4.26 15.92
N ALA A 69 14.60 5.52 15.95
CA ALA A 69 15.18 6.11 17.15
C ALA A 69 14.05 6.52 18.11
N ALA A 70 14.24 6.27 19.40
CA ALA A 70 13.37 6.71 20.47
C ALA A 70 14.24 7.12 21.67
N LYS A 71 13.71 7.97 22.55
CA LYS A 71 14.34 8.21 23.86
C LYS A 71 14.36 6.89 24.65
N ASN A 72 15.36 6.75 25.52
CA ASN A 72 15.55 5.55 26.33
C ASN A 72 14.58 5.52 27.53
N ASP A 73 13.28 5.50 27.22
CA ASP A 73 12.19 5.38 28.17
C ASP A 73 11.05 4.54 27.57
N ASP A 74 10.39 3.76 28.42
CA ASP A 74 9.36 2.80 27.99
C ASP A 74 8.19 3.46 27.24
N LYS A 75 7.87 4.71 27.55
CA LYS A 75 6.76 5.45 26.94
C LYS A 75 7.08 5.80 25.49
N SER A 76 8.29 6.29 25.22
CA SER A 76 8.76 6.60 23.87
C SER A 76 8.88 5.34 23.00
N GLU A 77 9.42 4.25 23.55
CA GLU A 77 9.54 2.98 22.84
C GLU A 77 8.15 2.41 22.46
N ASN A 78 7.21 2.39 23.40
CA ASN A 78 5.86 1.90 23.13
C ASN A 78 5.10 2.79 22.13
N ALA A 79 5.29 4.11 22.18
CA ALA A 79 4.68 5.02 21.21
C ALA A 79 5.17 4.73 19.79
N VAL A 80 6.49 4.60 19.60
CA VAL A 80 7.08 4.27 18.30
C VAL A 80 6.61 2.91 17.79
N LYS A 81 6.59 1.87 18.65
CA LYS A 81 6.07 0.54 18.28
C LYS A 81 4.58 0.61 17.89
N GLY A 82 3.77 1.35 18.65
CA GLY A 82 2.34 1.51 18.37
C GLY A 82 2.07 2.19 17.03
N VAL A 83 2.74 3.31 16.76
CA VAL A 83 2.64 4.01 15.47
C VAL A 83 3.11 3.13 14.32
N THR A 84 4.24 2.45 14.51
CA THR A 84 4.83 1.55 13.50
C THR A 84 3.89 0.40 13.16
N SER A 85 3.38 -0.32 14.16
CA SER A 85 2.45 -1.43 13.98
C SER A 85 1.14 -0.97 13.32
N SER A 86 0.62 0.20 13.73
CA SER A 86 -0.59 0.78 13.13
C SER A 86 -0.39 1.14 11.65
N ALA A 87 0.75 1.75 11.30
CA ALA A 87 1.06 2.14 9.94
C ALA A 87 1.19 0.91 9.03
N VAL A 88 1.93 -0.11 9.47
CA VAL A 88 2.07 -1.38 8.74
C VAL A 88 0.72 -2.10 8.60
N GLY A 89 -0.05 -2.21 9.68
CA GLY A 89 -1.37 -2.86 9.68
C GLY A 89 -2.37 -2.18 8.74
N LYS A 90 -2.40 -0.84 8.70
CA LYS A 90 -3.24 -0.07 7.76
C LYS A 90 -2.82 -0.27 6.30
N MET A 91 -1.51 -0.27 6.02
CA MET A 91 -0.99 -0.48 4.68
C MET A 91 -1.31 -1.91 4.19
N LEU A 92 -1.06 -2.92 5.01
CA LEU A 92 -1.37 -4.31 4.68
C LEU A 92 -2.88 -4.52 4.47
N SER A 93 -3.72 -3.95 5.33
CA SER A 93 -5.18 -4.03 5.19
C SER A 93 -5.67 -3.41 3.88
N ALA A 94 -5.12 -2.25 3.50
CA ALA A 94 -5.46 -1.61 2.23
C ALA A 94 -5.01 -2.44 1.02
N LEU A 95 -3.81 -3.02 1.07
CA LEU A 95 -3.30 -3.90 0.02
C LEU A 95 -4.19 -5.14 -0.16
N ILE A 96 -4.59 -5.78 0.95
CA ILE A 96 -5.49 -6.94 0.92
C ILE A 96 -6.82 -6.58 0.27
N ILE A 97 -7.41 -5.43 0.61
CA ILE A 97 -8.67 -4.97 0.00
C ILE A 97 -8.51 -4.71 -1.49
N ALA A 98 -7.43 -4.04 -1.90
CA ALA A 98 -7.16 -3.77 -3.31
C ALA A 98 -7.03 -5.06 -4.13
N ILE A 99 -6.33 -6.05 -3.59
CA ILE A 99 -6.20 -7.39 -4.18
C ILE A 99 -7.56 -8.07 -4.30
N ARG A 100 -8.36 -8.10 -3.22
CA ARG A 100 -9.71 -8.70 -3.24
C ARG A 100 -10.63 -8.06 -4.27
N ASN A 101 -10.65 -6.73 -4.36
CA ASN A 101 -11.48 -6.02 -5.34
C ASN A 101 -11.07 -6.33 -6.78
N THR A 102 -9.76 -6.54 -7.02
CA THR A 102 -9.24 -6.93 -8.33
C THR A 102 -9.66 -8.35 -8.68
N PHE A 103 -9.56 -9.28 -7.73
CA PHE A 103 -10.04 -10.65 -7.91
C PHE A 103 -11.56 -10.71 -8.12
N ASP A 104 -12.35 -10.01 -7.31
CA ASP A 104 -13.82 -9.95 -7.44
C ASP A 104 -14.25 -9.43 -8.82
N SER A 105 -13.64 -8.33 -9.27
CA SER A 105 -13.90 -7.77 -10.61
C SER A 105 -13.52 -8.74 -11.73
N GLY A 106 -12.39 -9.46 -11.58
CA GLY A 106 -11.95 -10.47 -12.54
C GLY A 106 -12.91 -11.67 -12.59
N LEU A 107 -13.30 -12.20 -11.44
CA LEU A 107 -14.25 -13.31 -11.32
C LEU A 107 -15.63 -12.94 -11.87
N LYS A 108 -16.10 -11.71 -11.64
CA LYS A 108 -17.37 -11.21 -12.21
C LYS A 108 -17.35 -11.23 -13.73
N LYS A 109 -16.28 -10.75 -14.36
CA LYS A 109 -16.11 -10.78 -15.83
C LYS A 109 -16.12 -12.21 -16.39
N ILE A 110 -15.45 -13.14 -15.70
CA ILE A 110 -15.47 -14.57 -16.08
C ILE A 110 -16.90 -15.11 -16.02
N ASN A 111 -17.64 -14.81 -14.95
CA ASN A 111 -19.02 -15.26 -14.79
C ASN A 111 -19.96 -14.69 -15.89
N GLU A 112 -19.82 -13.41 -16.24
CA GLU A 112 -20.57 -12.78 -17.34
C GLU A 112 -20.26 -13.45 -18.70
N THR A 113 -18.98 -13.76 -18.95
CA THR A 113 -18.55 -14.44 -20.17
C THR A 113 -19.11 -15.87 -20.24
N LEU A 114 -19.04 -16.62 -19.14
CA LEU A 114 -19.60 -17.97 -19.04
C LEU A 114 -21.12 -17.98 -19.24
N ALA A 115 -21.83 -16.99 -18.69
CA ALA A 115 -23.26 -16.84 -18.89
C ALA A 115 -23.61 -16.64 -20.37
N THR A 116 -22.81 -15.86 -21.10
CA THR A 116 -23.00 -15.59 -22.53
C THR A 116 -22.77 -16.86 -23.37
N ILE A 117 -21.65 -17.57 -23.16
CA ILE A 117 -21.35 -18.83 -23.86
C ILE A 117 -22.44 -19.88 -23.61
N LYS A 118 -22.93 -19.98 -22.37
CA LYS A 118 -24.02 -20.90 -22.01
C LYS A 118 -25.33 -20.54 -22.72
N GLN A 119 -25.57 -19.28 -23.08
CA GLN A 119 -26.74 -18.90 -23.88
C GLN A 119 -26.58 -19.24 -25.37
N GLU A 120 -25.38 -19.11 -25.93
CA GLU A 120 -25.09 -19.53 -27.32
C GLU A 120 -25.23 -21.05 -27.51
N ASP A 121 -24.80 -21.83 -26.53
CA ASP A 121 -24.96 -23.30 -26.56
C ASP A 121 -26.44 -23.73 -26.46
N LYS A 122 -27.28 -22.94 -25.79
CA LYS A 122 -28.74 -23.12 -25.79
C LYS A 122 -29.41 -22.68 -27.09
N GLY A 123 -28.91 -21.63 -27.76
CA GLY A 123 -29.41 -21.18 -29.06
C GLY A 123 -29.13 -22.20 -30.18
N THR A 124 -27.99 -22.88 -30.09
CA THR A 124 -27.59 -23.90 -31.08
C THR A 124 -28.38 -25.20 -30.91
N LYS A 125 -28.75 -25.57 -29.67
CA LYS A 125 -29.55 -26.78 -29.39
C LYS A 125 -31.04 -26.63 -29.70
N ALA A 126 -31.55 -25.41 -29.84
CA ALA A 126 -32.95 -25.17 -30.24
C ALA A 126 -33.18 -25.27 -31.76
N THR A 127 -32.12 -25.25 -32.58
CA THR A 127 -32.24 -25.19 -34.04
C THR A 127 -32.04 -26.55 -34.74
N SER A 128 -31.60 -27.60 -34.02
CA SER A 128 -31.40 -28.94 -34.60
C SER A 128 -32.57 -29.93 -34.41
N GLY A 129 -33.73 -29.46 -33.94
CA GLY A 129 -34.89 -30.31 -33.59
C GLY A 129 -36.06 -30.32 -34.58
N GLN A 130 -36.01 -29.61 -35.71
CA GLN A 130 -37.09 -29.61 -36.70
C GLN A 130 -36.54 -29.56 -38.13
N GLN A 131 -36.34 -30.74 -38.73
CA GLN A 131 -36.63 -31.08 -40.14
C GLN A 131 -35.99 -32.42 -40.48
N GLN A 132 -36.76 -33.50 -40.35
CA GLN A 132 -37.17 -34.42 -41.42
C GLN A 132 -38.03 -35.54 -40.84
#